data_AF-A0A0B1TGH9-F1
#
_entry.id   AF-A0A0B1TGH9-F1
#
_cell.length_a   1.000
_cell.length_b   1.000
_cell.length_c   1.000
_cell.angle_alpha   90.00
_cell.angle_beta   90.00
_cell.angle_gamma   90.00
#
_symmetry.space_group_name_H-M   'P 1'
#
loop_
_entity.id
_entity.type
_entity.pdbx_description
1 polymer ?
#
loop_
_entity_poly.entity_id
_entity_poly.type
_entity_poly.pdbx_seq_one_letter_code
_entity_poly.pdbx_strand_id
1 'polypeptide(L)'
;LYRLILLTLFSIRTFKKSEEDVKKQDTTLLLHLFGLRGNDKLSFEEFRHFYQNLQEEIMEIEFHEFARGKSTISPMDFARLILRYLLSYFK
;
A
#
# COMPACT_ATOMS: atom_id res chain seq x y z
N LEU A 1 1.76 0.92 -4.02
CA LEU A 1 2.84 0.14 -3.40
C LEU A 1 4.22 0.65 -3.80
N TYR A 2 4.46 0.92 -5.08
CA TYR A 2 5.73 1.49 -5.57
C TYR A 2 6.07 2.84 -4.93
N ARG A 3 5.09 3.74 -4.75
CA ARG A 3 5.33 5.05 -4.09
C ARG A 3 5.69 4.88 -2.62
N LEU A 4 4.99 4.00 -1.91
CA LEU A 4 5.28 3.59 -0.54
C LEU A 4 6.69 3.00 -0.38
N ILE A 5 7.10 2.14 -1.32
CA ILE A 5 8.45 1.56 -1.35
C ILE A 5 9.51 2.64 -1.60
N LEU A 6 9.26 3.60 -2.50
CA LEU A 6 10.23 4.67 -2.77
C LEU A 6 10.40 5.63 -1.59
N LEU A 7 9.31 6.02 -0.91
CA LEU A 7 9.35 6.89 0.27
C LEU A 7 10.09 6.24 1.44
N THR A 8 9.89 4.94 1.64
CA THR A 8 10.59 4.18 2.69
C THR A 8 12.05 3.94 2.36
N LEU A 9 12.38 3.59 1.12
CA LEU A 9 13.78 3.47 0.68
C LEU A 9 14.55 4.79 0.82
N PHE A 10 13.90 5.93 0.57
CA PHE A 10 14.49 7.25 0.80
C PHE A 10 14.79 7.48 2.29
N SER A 11 13.83 7.19 3.17
CA SER A 11 13.99 7.34 4.63
C SER A 11 15.05 6.40 5.21
N ILE A 12 15.11 5.15 4.74
CA ILE A 12 16.11 4.14 5.16
C ILE A 12 17.53 4.56 4.73
N ARG A 13 17.70 5.14 3.53
CA ARG A 13 19.02 5.57 3.04
C ARG A 13 19.70 6.59 3.95
N THR A 14 18.93 7.34 4.73
CA THR A 14 19.43 8.38 5.63
C THR A 14 19.73 7.90 7.05
N PHE A 15 19.35 6.68 7.42
CA PHE A 15 19.40 6.22 8.81
C PHE A 15 20.26 4.98 9.03
N LYS A 16 21.07 4.98 10.10
CA LYS A 16 21.91 3.85 10.50
C LYS A 16 21.25 3.13 11.68
N LYS A 17 20.81 1.89 11.46
CA LYS A 17 20.11 1.06 12.45
C LYS A 17 21.10 0.46 13.47
N SER A 18 20.74 0.43 14.76
CA SER A 18 21.56 -0.18 15.81
C SER A 18 21.40 -1.70 15.86
N GLU A 19 22.34 -2.45 16.44
CA GLU A 19 22.27 -3.92 16.52
C GLU A 19 21.06 -4.43 17.33
N GLU A 20 20.57 -3.67 18.31
CA GLU A 20 19.34 -4.00 19.04
C GLU A 20 18.08 -3.81 18.17
N ASP A 21 18.04 -2.74 17.36
CA ASP A 21 16.93 -2.49 16.45
C ASP A 21 16.88 -3.52 15.31
N VAL A 22 18.03 -4.10 14.91
CA VAL A 22 18.11 -5.14 13.86
C VAL A 22 17.35 -6.41 14.24
N LYS A 23 17.14 -6.69 15.54
CA LYS A 23 16.37 -7.86 16.00
C LYS A 23 14.85 -7.72 15.79
N LYS A 24 14.33 -6.51 15.58
CA LYS A 24 12.92 -6.29 15.20
C LYS A 24 12.74 -6.49 13.70
N GLN A 25 11.82 -7.38 13.32
CA GLN A 25 11.35 -7.52 11.95
C GLN A 25 10.43 -6.33 11.60
N ASP A 26 11.03 -5.19 11.26
CA ASP A 26 10.27 -4.03 10.81
C ASP A 26 9.92 -4.19 9.33
N THR A 27 8.63 -4.15 9.02
CA THR A 27 8.17 -4.10 7.63
C THR A 27 8.22 -2.67 7.11
N THR A 28 8.30 -2.53 5.78
CA THR A 28 8.21 -1.25 5.09
C THR A 28 7.03 -0.39 5.57
N LEU A 29 5.87 -1.01 5.81
CA LEU A 29 4.68 -0.31 6.32
C LEU A 29 4.86 0.20 7.74
N LEU A 30 5.45 -0.61 8.63
CA LEU A 30 5.71 -0.20 10.01
C LEU A 30 6.69 0.96 10.07
N LEU A 31 7.76 0.92 9.28
CA LEU A 31 8.75 2.00 9.20
C LEU A 31 8.13 3.29 8.66
N HIS A 32 7.20 3.18 7.70
CA HIS A 32 6.53 4.34 7.12
C HIS A 32 5.54 4.99 8.09
N LEU A 33 4.78 4.18 8.84
CA LEU A 33 3.68 4.66 9.68
C LEU A 33 4.10 4.99 11.12
N PHE A 34 5.12 4.33 11.64
CA PHE A 34 5.55 4.44 13.04
C PHE A 34 7.02 4.82 13.20
N GLY A 35 7.65 5.23 12.09
CA GLY A 35 9.04 5.64 12.04
C GLY A 35 10.03 4.49 12.20
N LEU A 36 11.31 4.80 12.05
CA LEU A 36 12.38 3.81 12.01
C LEU A 36 12.61 3.08 13.35
N ARG A 37 12.12 3.65 14.45
CA ARG A 37 12.17 3.06 15.79
C ARG A 37 10.85 2.40 16.20
N GLY A 38 9.79 2.57 15.40
CA GLY A 38 8.45 2.03 15.68
C GLY A 38 7.75 2.67 16.89
N ASN A 39 8.20 3.86 17.32
CA ASN A 39 7.69 4.53 18.52
C ASN A 39 6.82 5.75 18.19
N ASP A 40 6.74 6.14 16.92
CA ASP A 40 5.88 7.24 16.51
C ASP A 40 4.43 6.80 16.65
N LYS A 41 3.53 7.75 16.86
CA LYS A 41 2.09 7.47 16.95
C LYS A 41 1.43 7.89 15.65
N LEU A 42 0.44 7.11 15.24
CA LEU A 42 -0.37 7.39 14.06
C LEU A 42 -1.76 7.86 14.51
N SER A 43 -2.13 9.08 14.15
CA SER A 43 -3.48 9.58 14.36
C SER A 43 -4.47 8.91 13.39
N PHE A 44 -5.77 9.01 13.70
CA PHE A 44 -6.82 8.50 12.82
C PHE A 44 -6.79 9.18 11.44
N GLU A 45 -6.52 10.49 11.39
CA GLU A 45 -6.50 11.23 10.12
C GLU A 45 -5.32 10.80 9.24
N GLU A 46 -4.14 10.60 9.81
CA GLU A 46 -2.98 10.07 9.09
C GLU A 46 -3.23 8.64 8.61
N PHE A 47 -3.83 7.80 9.45
CA PHE A 47 -4.25 6.46 9.06
C PHE A 47 -5.25 6.48 7.90
N ARG A 48 -6.27 7.34 7.97
CA ARG A 48 -7.29 7.49 6.95
C ARG A 48 -6.69 7.91 5.62
N HIS A 49 -5.81 8.91 5.61
CA HIS A 49 -5.12 9.36 4.41
C HIS A 49 -4.24 8.26 3.81
N PHE A 50 -3.47 7.56 4.65
CA PHE A 50 -2.68 6.42 4.20
C PHE A 50 -3.56 5.35 3.55
N TYR A 51 -4.67 5.00 4.20
CA TYR A 51 -5.58 3.97 3.71
C TYR A 51 -6.23 4.38 2.38
N GLN A 52 -6.62 5.64 2.22
CA GLN A 52 -7.17 6.17 0.97
C GLN A 52 -6.15 6.07 -0.18
N ASN A 53 -4.92 6.52 0.04
CA ASN A 53 -3.85 6.44 -0.96
C ASN A 53 -3.56 4.98 -1.35
N LEU A 54 -3.54 4.07 -0.36
CA LEU A 54 -3.33 2.65 -0.61
C LEU A 54 -4.49 2.05 -1.43
N GLN A 55 -5.74 2.39 -1.11
CA GLN A 55 -6.91 1.95 -1.85
C GLN A 55 -6.89 2.46 -3.30
N GLU A 56 -6.49 3.71 -3.52
CA GLU A 56 -6.35 4.28 -4.86
C GLU A 56 -5.29 3.53 -5.70
N GLU A 57 -4.11 3.27 -5.12
CA GLU A 57 -3.06 2.52 -5.80
C GLU A 57 -3.48 1.07 -6.14
N ILE A 58 -4.18 0.40 -5.23
CA ILE A 58 -4.70 -0.96 -5.47
C ILE A 58 -5.74 -0.94 -6.58
N MET A 59 -6.69 0.00 -6.53
CA MET A 59 -7.71 0.19 -7.55
C MET A 59 -7.12 0.46 -8.92
N GLU A 60 -6.07 1.28 -8.99
CA GLU A 60 -5.35 1.56 -10.23
C GLU A 60 -4.71 0.30 -10.81
N ILE A 61 -4.04 -0.52 -9.98
CA ILE A 61 -3.44 -1.79 -10.41
C ILE A 61 -4.51 -2.74 -10.95
N GLU A 62 -5.61 -2.91 -10.23
CA GLU A 62 -6.70 -3.80 -10.63
C GLU A 62 -7.38 -3.30 -11.91
N PHE A 63 -7.59 -1.99 -12.06
CA PHE A 63 -8.09 -1.43 -13.31
C PHE A 63 -7.18 -1.79 -14.49
N HIS A 64 -5.86 -1.59 -14.35
CA HIS A 64 -4.91 -1.88 -15.43
C HIS A 64 -4.82 -3.37 -15.77
N GLU A 65 -4.92 -4.24 -14.75
CA GLU A 65 -4.99 -5.70 -14.93
C GLU A 65 -6.20 -6.08 -15.78
N PHE A 66 -7.40 -5.58 -15.42
CA PHE A 66 -8.64 -5.91 -16.12
C PHE A 66 -8.81 -5.20 -17.46
N ALA A 67 -8.29 -3.97 -17.60
CA ALA A 67 -8.25 -3.25 -18.86
C ALA A 67 -7.20 -3.82 -19.84
N ARG A 68 -6.37 -4.79 -19.40
CA ARG A 68 -5.29 -5.40 -20.18
C ARG A 68 -4.32 -4.37 -20.76
N GLY A 69 -3.94 -3.39 -19.94
CA GLY A 69 -3.04 -2.30 -20.32
C GLY A 69 -3.65 -1.20 -21.20
N LYS A 70 -4.97 -1.21 -21.44
CA LYS A 70 -5.69 -0.11 -22.11
C LYS A 70 -6.05 0.99 -21.10
N SER A 71 -6.19 2.22 -21.59
CA SER A 71 -6.69 3.35 -20.80
C SER A 71 -8.19 3.28 -20.50
N THR A 72 -8.92 2.35 -21.11
CA THR A 72 -10.37 2.17 -20.94
C THR A 72 -10.70 0.70 -20.74
N ILE A 73 -11.65 0.41 -19.85
CA ILE A 73 -12.15 -0.94 -19.57
C ILE A 73 -13.41 -1.25 -20.40
N SER A 74 -13.55 -2.48 -20.88
CA SER A 74 -14.79 -2.91 -21.55
C SER A 74 -15.89 -3.19 -20.51
N PRO A 75 -17.18 -3.07 -20.85
CA PRO A 75 -18.27 -3.42 -19.92
C PRO A 75 -18.17 -4.85 -19.37
N MET A 76 -17.70 -5.79 -20.20
CA MET A 76 -17.52 -7.19 -19.79
C MET A 76 -16.36 -7.37 -18.79
N ASP A 77 -15.24 -6.69 -19.02
CA ASP A 77 -14.10 -6.71 -18.07
C ASP A 77 -14.45 -5.99 -16.78
N PHE A 78 -15.22 -4.90 -16.86
CA PHE A 78 -15.74 -4.20 -15.69
C PHE A 78 -16.67 -5.09 -14.86
N ALA A 79 -17.61 -5.79 -15.50
CA ALA A 79 -18.49 -6.74 -14.82
C ALA A 79 -17.68 -7.85 -14.11
N ARG A 80 -16.62 -8.37 -14.74
CA ARG A 80 -15.72 -9.36 -14.12
C ARG A 80 -14.97 -8.79 -12.90
N LEU A 81 -14.47 -7.56 -12.99
CA LEU A 81 -13.80 -6.88 -11.89
C LEU A 81 -14.74 -6.75 -10.68
N ILE A 82 -15.96 -6.26 -10.89
CA ILE A 82 -16.96 -6.11 -9.83
C ILE A 82 -17.33 -7.45 -9.20
N LEU A 83 -17.55 -8.49 -10.02
CA LEU A 83 -17.86 -9.82 -9.51
C LEU A 83 -16.73 -10.39 -8.64
N ARG A 84 -15.46 -10.17 -9.00
CA ARG A 84 -14.31 -10.58 -8.17
C ARG A 84 -14.32 -9.91 -6.81
N TYR A 85 -14.57 -8.59 -6.75
CA TYR A 85 -14.68 -7.89 -5.47
C TYR A 85 -15.81 -8.44 -4.63
N LEU A 86 -17.02 -8.52 -5.19
CA LEU A 86 -18.20 -9.00 -4.46
C LEU A 86 -17.98 -10.41 -3.91
N LEU A 87 -17.48 -11.33 -4.74
CA LEU A 87 -17.23 -12.72 -4.32
C LEU A 87 -16.11 -12.84 -3.27
N SER A 88 -15.15 -11.91 -3.23
CA SER A 88 -14.13 -11.87 -2.19
C SER A 88 -14.67 -11.44 -0.83
N TYR A 89 -15.78 -10.69 -0.77
CA TYR A 89 -16.42 -10.30 0.49
C TYR A 89 -17.33 -11.39 1.08
N PHE A 90 -17.69 -12.41 0.30
CA PHE A 90 -18.57 -13.52 0.72
C PHE A 90 -17.80 -14.79 1.12
N LYS A 91 -16.48 -14.73 1.24
CA LYS A 91 -15.61 -15.86 1.59
C LYS A 91 -14.93 -15.62 2.92
#